data_AF-A0A6N9CG27-F1
#
_entry.id   AF-A0A6N9CG27-F1
#
_cell.length_a   1.000
_cell.length_b   1.000
_cell.length_c   1.000
_cell.angle_alpha   90.00
_cell.angle_beta   90.00
_cell.angle_gamma   90.00
#
_symmetry.space_group_name_H-M   'P 1'
#
loop_
_entity.id
_entity.type
_entity.pdbx_description
1 polymer ?
#
loop_
_entity_poly.entity_id
_entity_poly.type
_entity_poly.pdbx_seq_one_letter_code
_entity_poly.pdbx_strand_id
1 'polypeptide(L)'
;AAERPDAPNWYLEQGADAVAYSGGKCLRGPQASGLVLGRKDLLQAAFLNGAPHHALARPMKAGKEEIMGLLAAVEQWVARDHKTEWKEWERRLAVITEAVKDIDSVTTGIREPGRSNVAPVLEINWAAETVGMNGTEVANQLSAGEPRIELHSSEDGISIMPYMMEEGEDEIVAVRIGEVLNSSQK
;
A
#
# COMPACT_ATOMS: atom_id res chain seq x y z
N ALA A 1 -3.35 8.39 -1.42
CA ALA A 1 -2.04 8.71 -0.80
C ALA A 1 -2.04 8.25 0.65
N ALA A 2 -1.11 7.35 0.98
CA ALA A 2 -0.90 6.83 2.32
C ALA A 2 0.35 7.54 2.90
N GLU A 3 0.10 8.63 3.62
CA GLU A 3 1.14 9.36 4.37
C GLU A 3 1.35 8.69 5.73
N ARG A 4 2.59 8.65 6.20
CA ARG A 4 2.93 8.09 7.50
C ARG A 4 2.83 9.13 8.62
N PRO A 5 2.18 8.82 9.76
CA PRO A 5 2.23 9.65 10.97
C PRO A 5 3.51 9.37 11.76
N ASP A 6 4.67 9.56 11.13
CA ASP A 6 5.98 9.33 11.76
C ASP A 6 6.19 10.25 12.98
N ALA A 7 7.05 9.84 13.91
CA ALA A 7 7.44 10.61 15.08
C ALA A 7 8.97 10.84 15.08
N PRO A 8 9.46 12.10 15.02
CA PRO A 8 8.70 13.36 14.95
C PRO A 8 7.89 13.49 13.66
N ASN A 9 6.75 14.17 13.75
CA ASN A 9 5.85 14.33 12.61
C ASN A 9 6.37 15.40 11.65
N TRP A 10 6.87 14.97 10.50
CA TRP A 10 7.52 15.88 9.54
C TRP A 10 6.63 17.06 9.09
N TYR A 11 5.31 16.89 8.92
CA TYR A 11 4.46 18.01 8.48
C TYR A 11 4.33 19.08 9.57
N LEU A 12 4.26 18.67 10.83
CA LEU A 12 4.32 19.59 11.96
C LEU A 12 5.70 20.27 12.03
N GLU A 13 6.79 19.53 11.77
CA GLU A 13 8.15 20.10 11.69
C GLU A 13 8.30 21.10 10.54
N GLN A 14 7.53 20.97 9.45
CA GLN A 14 7.47 21.95 8.35
C GLN A 14 6.57 23.16 8.67
N GLY A 15 5.97 23.23 9.86
CA GLY A 15 5.17 24.38 10.30
C GLY A 15 3.66 24.26 10.05
N ALA A 16 3.14 23.06 9.74
CA ALA A 16 1.70 22.86 9.74
C ALA A 16 1.13 23.00 11.17
N ASP A 17 0.05 23.77 11.34
CA ASP A 17 -0.62 23.92 12.63
C ASP A 17 -1.37 22.65 13.07
N ALA A 18 -1.88 21.88 12.10
CA ALA A 18 -2.56 20.60 12.31
C ALA A 18 -2.45 19.70 11.08
N VAL A 19 -2.42 18.38 11.29
CA VAL A 19 -2.29 17.35 10.26
C VAL A 19 -3.26 16.22 10.56
N ALA A 20 -4.04 15.82 9.55
CA ALA A 20 -5.04 14.77 9.66
C ALA A 20 -4.60 13.50 8.92
N TYR A 21 -4.80 12.35 9.56
CA TYR A 21 -4.48 11.03 9.01
C TYR A 21 -5.70 10.11 9.04
N SER A 22 -5.92 9.38 7.94
CA SER A 22 -6.93 8.32 7.89
C SER A 22 -6.43 7.08 8.65
N GLY A 23 -7.32 6.43 9.40
CA GLY A 23 -6.99 5.24 10.17
C GLY A 23 -6.72 4.01 9.30
N GLY A 24 -7.53 3.77 8.27
CA GLY A 24 -7.40 2.58 7.42
C GLY A 24 -6.32 2.60 6.35
N LYS A 25 -5.46 3.63 6.31
CA LYS A 25 -4.34 3.71 5.37
C LYS A 25 -3.08 3.08 5.99
N CYS A 26 -2.00 3.86 6.13
CA CYS A 26 -0.73 3.36 6.67
C CYS A 26 -0.86 2.73 8.05
N LEU A 27 -1.74 3.29 8.89
CA LEU A 27 -1.97 2.80 10.25
C LEU A 27 -2.57 1.39 10.27
N ARG A 28 -3.26 0.97 9.19
CA ARG A 28 -4.00 -0.30 9.11
C ARG A 28 -5.05 -0.44 10.22
N GLY A 29 -5.66 0.68 10.61
CA GLY A 29 -6.81 0.73 11.51
C GLY A 29 -8.14 0.68 10.76
N PRO A 30 -9.26 1.03 11.43
CA PRO A 30 -10.58 1.07 10.80
C PRO A 30 -10.65 2.11 9.66
N GLN A 31 -11.27 1.76 8.53
CA GLN A 31 -11.37 2.66 7.35
C GLN A 31 -12.15 3.94 7.66
N ALA A 32 -13.28 3.82 8.37
CA ALA A 32 -14.12 4.96 8.76
C ALA A 32 -13.60 5.66 10.03
N SER A 33 -12.29 5.88 10.12
CA SER A 33 -11.65 6.55 11.26
C SER A 33 -10.50 7.46 10.82
N GLY A 34 -10.11 8.36 11.72
CA GLY A 34 -8.96 9.24 11.50
C GLY A 34 -8.58 9.98 12.77
N LEU A 35 -7.35 10.49 12.80
CA LEU A 35 -6.83 11.31 13.89
C LEU A 35 -6.28 12.63 13.36
N VAL A 36 -6.23 13.62 14.25
CA VAL A 36 -5.61 14.91 13.97
C VAL A 36 -4.52 15.16 15.01
N LEU A 37 -3.32 15.50 14.55
CA LEU A 37 -2.17 15.90 15.35
C LEU A 37 -1.92 17.40 15.14
N GLY A 38 -1.40 18.10 16.14
CA GLY A 38 -1.02 19.51 15.99
C GLY A 38 -1.26 20.34 17.24
N ARG A 39 -1.50 21.63 17.04
CA ARG A 39 -1.66 22.59 18.13
C ARG A 39 -2.88 22.28 19.01
N LYS A 40 -2.63 22.30 20.32
CA LYS A 40 -3.62 21.93 21.34
C LYS A 40 -4.90 22.78 21.27
N ASP A 41 -4.79 24.07 21.02
CA ASP A 41 -5.95 24.98 20.93
C ASP A 41 -6.87 24.61 19.75
N LEU A 42 -6.31 24.27 18.59
CA LEU A 42 -7.08 23.79 17.44
C LEU A 42 -7.75 22.44 17.72
N LEU A 43 -7.03 21.50 18.35
CA LEU A 43 -7.59 20.20 18.70
C LEU A 43 -8.71 20.31 19.75
N GLN A 44 -8.57 21.23 20.72
CA GLN A 44 -9.62 21.51 21.70
C GLN A 44 -10.85 22.15 21.04
N ALA A 45 -10.66 23.07 20.10
CA ALA A 45 -11.77 23.63 19.31
C ALA A 45 -12.50 22.56 18.50
N ALA A 46 -11.77 21.62 17.89
CA ALA A 46 -12.36 20.48 17.20
C ALA A 46 -13.14 19.55 18.14
N PHE A 47 -12.58 19.25 19.33
CA PHE A 47 -13.25 18.46 20.36
C PHE A 47 -14.57 19.09 20.83
N LEU A 48 -14.59 20.41 21.06
CA LEU A 48 -15.80 21.15 21.43
C LEU A 48 -16.87 21.13 20.32
N ASN A 49 -16.48 20.92 19.06
CA ASN A 49 -17.40 20.74 17.95
C ASN A 49 -17.83 19.27 17.72
N GLY A 50 -17.18 18.31 18.39
CA GLY A 50 -17.46 16.88 18.34
C GLY A 50 -18.37 16.38 19.46
N ALA A 51 -18.69 15.09 19.45
CA ALA A 51 -19.46 14.47 20.53
C ALA A 51 -18.69 14.53 21.86
N PRO A 52 -19.36 14.72 23.01
CA PRO A 52 -20.82 14.70 23.20
C PRO A 52 -21.54 16.03 22.92
N HIS A 53 -20.82 17.07 22.51
CA HIS A 53 -21.39 18.39 22.30
C HIS A 53 -22.38 18.39 21.12
N HIS A 54 -23.45 19.18 21.25
CA HIS A 54 -24.49 19.33 20.22
C HIS A 54 -24.03 20.36 19.17
N ALA A 55 -22.94 20.04 18.48
CA ALA A 55 -22.27 20.91 17.52
C ALA A 55 -22.12 20.22 16.15
N LEU A 56 -21.50 20.92 15.20
CA LEU A 56 -21.48 20.55 13.78
C LEU A 56 -20.94 19.14 13.51
N ALA A 57 -19.97 18.65 14.29
CA ALA A 57 -19.38 17.33 14.06
C ALA A 57 -20.07 16.19 14.83
N ARG A 58 -21.16 16.46 15.56
CA ARG A 58 -21.98 15.44 16.22
C ARG A 58 -22.51 14.33 15.29
N PRO A 59 -22.99 14.61 14.06
CA PRO A 59 -23.39 13.56 13.12
C PRO A 59 -22.21 12.77 12.54
N MET A 60 -20.98 13.27 12.67
CA MET A 60 -19.73 12.62 12.21
C MET A 60 -19.02 11.85 13.33
N LYS A 61 -19.72 11.54 14.43
CA LYS A 61 -19.15 10.85 15.58
C LYS A 61 -18.68 9.44 15.20
N ALA A 62 -17.42 9.12 15.51
CA ALA A 62 -16.89 7.76 15.42
C ALA A 62 -17.56 6.82 16.44
N GLY A 63 -17.79 5.57 16.05
CA GLY A 63 -18.23 4.52 16.96
C GLY A 63 -17.12 4.13 17.93
N LYS A 64 -17.48 3.34 18.96
CA LYS A 64 -16.51 2.97 20.01
C LYS A 64 -15.47 2.00 19.47
N GLU A 65 -15.90 1.14 18.56
CA GLU A 65 -15.12 0.17 17.84
C GLU A 65 -14.09 0.86 16.96
N GLU A 66 -14.47 1.92 16.22
CA GLU A 66 -13.53 2.71 15.44
C GLU A 66 -12.51 3.43 16.32
N ILE A 67 -12.94 3.99 17.46
CA ILE A 67 -12.05 4.66 18.42
C ILE A 67 -11.02 3.67 18.97
N MET A 68 -11.45 2.52 19.47
CA MET A 68 -10.55 1.52 20.05
C MET A 68 -9.66 0.87 18.99
N GLY A 69 -10.19 0.61 17.79
CA GLY A 69 -9.42 0.09 16.67
C GLY A 69 -8.38 1.08 16.17
N LEU A 70 -8.69 2.38 16.12
CA LEU A 70 -7.72 3.41 15.77
C LEU A 70 -6.64 3.57 16.85
N LEU A 71 -7.02 3.52 18.14
CA LEU A 71 -6.05 3.55 19.24
C LEU A 71 -5.06 2.38 19.12
N ALA A 72 -5.56 1.15 18.96
CA ALA A 72 -4.71 -0.02 18.77
C ALA A 72 -3.81 0.12 17.53
N ALA A 73 -4.33 0.66 16.43
CA ALA A 73 -3.54 0.90 15.22
C ALA A 73 -2.41 1.92 15.45
N VAL A 74 -2.65 2.99 16.22
CA VAL A 74 -1.62 3.98 16.60
C VAL A 74 -0.58 3.36 17.54
N GLU A 75 -1.00 2.58 18.53
CA GLU A 75 -0.07 1.87 19.43
C GLU A 75 0.83 0.90 18.65
N GLN A 76 0.23 0.12 17.75
CA GLN A 76 0.96 -0.77 16.86
C GLN A 76 1.89 -0.01 15.92
N TRP A 77 1.47 1.13 15.38
CA TRP A 77 2.31 1.95 14.53
C TRP A 77 3.61 2.37 15.23
N VAL A 78 3.53 2.79 16.49
CA VAL A 78 4.73 3.18 17.26
C VAL A 78 5.61 1.98 17.61
N ALA A 79 5.02 0.79 17.78
CA ALA A 79 5.73 -0.43 18.17
C ALA A 79 6.31 -1.24 16.98
N ARG A 80 5.76 -1.08 15.77
CA ARG A 80 6.18 -1.84 14.57
C ARG A 80 7.62 -1.53 14.19
N ASP A 81 8.35 -2.58 13.80
CA ASP A 81 9.65 -2.41 13.17
C ASP A 81 9.49 -2.17 11.68
N HIS A 82 9.32 -0.90 11.31
CA HIS A 82 9.18 -0.49 9.91
C HIS A 82 10.39 -0.83 9.03
N LYS A 83 11.59 -1.03 9.61
CA LYS A 83 12.77 -1.45 8.83
C LYS A 83 12.67 -2.93 8.48
N THR A 84 12.17 -3.75 9.40
CA THR A 84 11.93 -5.16 9.12
C THR A 84 10.76 -5.32 8.14
N GLU A 85 9.69 -4.53 8.25
CA GLU A 85 8.61 -4.48 7.25
C GLU A 85 9.14 -4.15 5.84
N TRP A 86 10.04 -3.16 5.74
CA TRP A 86 10.68 -2.80 4.47
C TRP A 86 11.49 -3.95 3.87
N LYS A 87 12.33 -4.62 4.68
CA LYS A 87 13.12 -5.77 4.23
C LYS A 87 12.24 -6.92 3.75
N GLU A 88 11.09 -7.10 4.38
CA GLU A 88 10.13 -8.11 3.95
C GLU A 88 9.50 -7.76 2.58
N TRP A 89 9.21 -6.48 2.32
CA TRP A 89 8.82 -6.04 0.98
C TRP A 89 9.90 -6.30 -0.07
N GLU A 90 11.16 -5.97 0.23
CA GLU A 90 12.29 -6.26 -0.67
C GLU A 90 12.41 -7.77 -0.94
N ARG A 91 12.29 -8.60 0.10
CA ARG A 91 12.33 -10.07 -0.03
C ARG A 91 11.24 -10.58 -0.98
N ARG A 92 9.99 -10.15 -0.78
CA ARG A 92 8.85 -10.55 -1.61
C ARG A 92 9.02 -10.14 -3.08
N LEU A 93 9.47 -8.90 -3.32
CA LEU A 93 9.73 -8.43 -4.68
C LEU A 93 10.89 -9.17 -5.33
N ALA A 94 11.91 -9.57 -4.57
CA ALA A 94 13.02 -10.37 -5.08
C ALA A 94 12.56 -11.78 -5.51
N VAL A 95 11.67 -12.42 -4.75
CA VAL A 95 11.06 -13.72 -5.14
C VAL A 95 10.35 -13.62 -6.49
N ILE A 96 9.55 -12.57 -6.68
CA ILE A 96 8.82 -12.35 -7.94
C ILE A 96 9.77 -12.01 -9.09
N THR A 97 10.80 -11.21 -8.83
CA THR A 97 11.84 -10.86 -9.83
C THR A 97 12.58 -12.10 -10.31
N GLU A 98 12.97 -12.99 -9.40
CA GLU A 98 13.69 -14.23 -9.71
C GLU A 98 12.86 -15.17 -10.60
N ALA A 99 11.54 -15.21 -10.45
CA ALA A 99 10.67 -16.07 -11.24
C ALA A 99 10.51 -15.66 -12.71
N VAL A 100 10.83 -14.41 -13.06
CA VAL A 100 10.64 -13.86 -14.42
C VAL A 100 11.96 -13.55 -15.14
N LYS A 101 13.10 -13.61 -14.46
CA LYS A 101 14.39 -13.12 -14.97
C LYS A 101 14.90 -13.83 -16.24
N ASP A 102 14.51 -15.09 -16.41
CA ASP A 102 15.00 -15.94 -17.52
C ASP A 102 14.04 -15.93 -18.72
N ILE A 103 12.96 -15.14 -18.65
CA ILE A 103 11.99 -14.98 -19.74
C ILE A 103 12.54 -13.96 -20.75
N ASP A 104 12.53 -14.34 -22.03
CA ASP A 104 13.08 -13.49 -23.10
C ASP A 104 12.41 -12.11 -23.16
N SER A 105 13.22 -11.09 -23.43
CA SER A 105 12.88 -9.65 -23.39
C SER A 105 12.43 -9.05 -22.04
N VAL A 106 12.24 -9.85 -20.98
CA VAL A 106 11.81 -9.33 -19.68
C VAL A 106 12.91 -8.50 -19.03
N THR A 107 12.51 -7.33 -18.53
CA THR A 107 13.33 -6.43 -17.72
C THR A 107 12.59 -6.08 -16.44
N THR A 108 13.34 -5.93 -15.35
CA THR A 108 12.78 -5.61 -14.03
C THR A 108 13.47 -4.40 -13.43
N GLY A 109 12.72 -3.56 -12.73
CA GLY A 109 13.24 -2.42 -12.00
C GLY A 109 12.45 -2.15 -10.72
N ILE A 110 13.13 -1.61 -9.70
CA ILE A 110 12.47 -1.13 -8.48
C ILE A 110 12.31 0.38 -8.58
N ARG A 111 11.06 0.85 -8.52
CA ARG A 111 10.73 2.25 -8.37
C ARG A 111 10.60 2.58 -6.89
N GLU A 112 11.57 3.34 -6.39
CA GLU A 112 11.58 3.82 -5.01
C GLU A 112 10.42 4.78 -4.75
N PRO A 113 9.78 4.71 -3.58
CA PRO A 113 8.72 5.61 -3.22
C PRO A 113 9.25 7.00 -2.92
N GLY A 114 8.41 8.00 -3.16
CA GLY A 114 8.62 9.33 -2.61
C GLY A 114 8.21 9.40 -1.14
N ARG A 115 7.78 10.58 -0.73
CA ARG A 115 7.26 10.80 0.62
C ARG A 115 5.92 10.08 0.86
N SER A 116 5.04 10.14 -0.12
CA SER A 116 3.73 9.48 -0.09
C SER A 116 3.83 8.06 -0.63
N ASN A 117 2.99 7.14 -0.15
CA ASN A 117 2.93 5.76 -0.62
C ASN A 117 4.30 5.07 -0.52
N VAL A 118 4.77 4.93 0.72
CA VAL A 118 6.14 4.54 1.11
C VAL A 118 6.56 3.10 0.80
N ALA A 119 5.90 2.39 -0.12
CA ALA A 119 6.30 1.04 -0.51
C ALA A 119 7.06 1.08 -1.86
N PRO A 120 8.13 0.28 -2.02
CA PRO A 120 8.75 0.09 -3.32
C PRO A 120 7.77 -0.59 -4.28
N VAL A 121 7.92 -0.30 -5.56
CA VAL A 121 7.11 -0.92 -6.63
C VAL A 121 8.06 -1.64 -7.58
N LEU A 122 7.81 -2.92 -7.80
CA LEU A 122 8.46 -3.69 -8.85
C LEU A 122 7.77 -3.38 -10.18
N GLU A 123 8.53 -2.95 -11.17
CA GLU A 123 8.12 -2.82 -12.56
C GLU A 123 8.70 -3.98 -13.36
N ILE A 124 7.85 -4.69 -14.10
CA ILE A 124 8.23 -5.78 -14.99
C ILE A 124 7.75 -5.40 -16.38
N ASN A 125 8.68 -5.20 -17.31
CA ASN A 125 8.40 -4.79 -18.69
C ASN A 125 9.00 -5.79 -19.67
N TRP A 126 8.37 -5.94 -20.83
CA TRP A 126 8.83 -6.84 -21.89
C TRP A 126 8.37 -6.34 -23.27
N ALA A 127 8.92 -6.93 -24.34
CA ALA A 127 8.44 -6.68 -25.69
C ALA A 127 7.24 -7.59 -25.99
N ALA A 128 6.08 -7.00 -26.27
CA ALA A 128 4.85 -7.77 -26.52
C ALA A 128 4.98 -8.70 -27.74
N GLU A 129 5.78 -8.33 -28.73
CA GLU A 129 6.07 -9.14 -29.92
C GLU A 129 6.92 -10.37 -29.60
N THR A 130 7.73 -10.31 -28.55
CA THR A 130 8.58 -11.44 -28.09
C THR A 130 7.80 -12.39 -27.20
N VAL A 131 7.03 -11.85 -26.25
CA VAL A 131 6.25 -12.67 -25.30
C VAL A 131 4.90 -13.10 -25.90
N GLY A 132 4.41 -12.42 -26.93
CA GLY A 132 3.11 -12.70 -27.56
C GLY A 132 1.91 -12.12 -26.82
N MET A 133 2.13 -11.30 -25.80
CA MET A 133 1.08 -10.64 -25.00
C MET A 133 1.55 -9.29 -24.47
N ASN A 134 0.62 -8.35 -24.31
CA ASN A 134 0.86 -7.08 -23.63
C ASN A 134 0.50 -7.17 -22.12
N GLY A 135 0.84 -6.13 -21.36
CA GLY A 135 0.59 -6.11 -19.91
C GLY A 135 -0.90 -6.18 -19.52
N THR A 136 -1.80 -5.67 -20.36
CA THR A 136 -3.26 -5.74 -20.12
C THR A 136 -3.77 -7.17 -20.24
N GLU A 137 -3.30 -7.93 -21.22
CA GLU A 137 -3.66 -9.33 -21.42
C GLU A 137 -3.14 -10.20 -20.26
N VAL A 138 -1.90 -9.97 -19.82
CA VAL A 138 -1.33 -10.63 -18.64
C VAL A 138 -2.16 -10.35 -17.39
N ALA A 139 -2.49 -9.07 -17.13
CA ALA A 139 -3.33 -8.71 -15.98
C ALA A 139 -4.73 -9.35 -16.04
N ASN A 140 -5.34 -9.42 -17.22
CA ASN A 140 -6.63 -10.10 -17.40
C ASN A 140 -6.56 -11.60 -17.12
N GLN A 141 -5.48 -12.28 -17.56
CA GLN A 141 -5.28 -13.70 -17.26
C GLN A 141 -5.05 -13.96 -15.77
N LEU A 142 -4.27 -13.11 -15.10
CA LEU A 142 -4.05 -13.17 -13.66
C LEU A 142 -5.34 -12.91 -12.86
N SER A 143 -6.17 -11.95 -13.31
CA SER A 143 -7.48 -11.63 -12.73
C SER A 143 -8.51 -12.76 -12.92
N ALA A 144 -8.45 -13.48 -14.04
CA ALA A 144 -9.33 -14.61 -14.35
C ALA A 144 -8.89 -15.94 -13.72
N GLY A 145 -7.66 -16.00 -13.18
CA GLY A 145 -7.10 -17.20 -12.56
C GLY A 145 -7.60 -17.48 -11.14
N GLU A 146 -7.11 -18.58 -10.56
CA GLU A 146 -7.33 -18.97 -9.17
C GLU A 146 -5.97 -19.25 -8.50
N PRO A 147 -5.56 -18.48 -7.47
CA PRO A 147 -6.27 -17.30 -6.95
C PRO A 147 -6.25 -16.12 -7.95
N ARG A 148 -7.25 -15.25 -7.82
CA ARG A 148 -7.33 -13.99 -8.57
C ARG A 148 -6.23 -13.04 -8.10
N ILE A 149 -5.39 -12.58 -9.04
CA ILE A 149 -4.33 -11.61 -8.75
C ILE A 149 -4.65 -10.30 -9.48
N GLU A 150 -4.80 -9.22 -8.70
CA GLU A 150 -5.08 -7.88 -9.22
C GLU A 150 -3.84 -6.98 -9.07
N LEU A 151 -3.46 -6.31 -10.15
CA LEU A 151 -2.28 -5.47 -10.21
C LEU A 151 -2.45 -4.34 -11.22
N HIS A 152 -1.50 -3.40 -11.24
CA HIS A 152 -1.48 -2.35 -12.25
C HIS A 152 -0.75 -2.83 -13.50
N SER A 153 -1.34 -2.61 -14.67
CA SER A 153 -0.73 -2.91 -15.97
C SER A 153 -0.62 -1.66 -16.84
N SER A 154 0.30 -1.74 -17.80
CA SER A 154 0.43 -0.84 -18.94
C SER A 154 0.46 -1.67 -20.23
N GLU A 155 0.65 -1.01 -21.37
CA GLU A 155 0.88 -1.70 -22.64
C GLU A 155 2.13 -2.60 -22.55
N ASP A 156 3.23 -2.03 -22.05
CA ASP A 156 4.55 -2.71 -22.08
C ASP A 156 4.86 -3.58 -20.86
N GLY A 157 3.94 -3.72 -19.89
CA GLY A 157 4.29 -4.39 -18.63
C GLY A 157 3.25 -4.39 -17.51
N ILE A 158 3.70 -4.85 -16.34
CA ILE A 158 2.95 -4.87 -15.08
C ILE A 158 3.76 -4.27 -13.94
N SER A 159 3.08 -3.83 -12.89
CA SER A 159 3.72 -3.36 -11.67
C SER A 159 3.07 -3.93 -10.41
N ILE A 160 3.93 -4.29 -9.45
CA ILE A 160 3.55 -4.95 -8.19
C ILE A 160 4.00 -4.09 -7.01
N MET A 161 3.05 -3.76 -6.14
CA MET A 161 3.31 -3.10 -4.85
C MET A 161 3.07 -4.11 -3.73
N PRO A 162 4.08 -4.49 -2.93
CA PRO A 162 4.00 -5.58 -1.96
C PRO A 162 3.23 -5.20 -0.68
N TYR A 163 2.75 -3.95 -0.60
CA TYR A 163 2.21 -3.34 0.62
C TYR A 163 1.01 -4.10 1.23
N MET A 164 0.21 -4.71 0.35
CA MET A 164 -1.00 -5.46 0.73
C MET A 164 -0.79 -6.96 0.79
N MET A 165 0.39 -7.46 0.43
CA MET A 165 0.64 -8.90 0.43
C MET A 165 0.65 -9.48 1.84
N GLU A 166 0.19 -10.70 1.98
CA GLU A 166 0.32 -11.54 3.17
C GLU A 166 1.48 -12.54 3.02
N GLU A 167 1.72 -13.32 4.07
CA GLU A 167 2.78 -14.34 4.07
C GLU A 167 2.49 -15.43 3.04
N GLY A 168 3.47 -15.74 2.19
CA GLY A 168 3.37 -16.76 1.13
C GLY A 168 2.71 -16.30 -0.17
N GLU A 169 2.08 -15.13 -0.21
CA GLU A 169 1.46 -14.61 -1.44
C GLU A 169 2.48 -14.24 -2.52
N ASP A 170 3.72 -13.91 -2.12
CA ASP A 170 4.82 -13.64 -3.04
C ASP A 170 5.17 -14.85 -3.91
N GLU A 171 5.16 -16.05 -3.34
CA GLU A 171 5.42 -17.30 -4.08
C GLU A 171 4.28 -17.61 -5.06
N ILE A 172 3.03 -17.46 -4.62
CA ILE A 172 1.84 -17.65 -5.45
C ILE A 172 1.87 -16.71 -6.67
N VAL A 173 2.15 -15.42 -6.41
CA VAL A 173 2.23 -14.40 -7.46
C VAL A 173 3.40 -14.68 -8.40
N ALA A 174 4.57 -15.04 -7.87
CA ALA A 174 5.75 -15.38 -8.66
C ALA A 174 5.49 -16.53 -9.63
N VAL A 175 4.91 -17.64 -9.13
CA VAL A 175 4.55 -18.79 -9.95
C VAL A 175 3.55 -18.42 -11.05
N ARG A 176 2.45 -17.72 -10.70
CA ARG A 176 1.44 -17.38 -11.70
C ARG A 176 1.93 -16.41 -12.77
N ILE A 177 2.72 -15.40 -12.40
CA ILE A 177 3.31 -14.48 -13.38
C ILE A 177 4.23 -15.25 -14.33
N GLY A 178 5.11 -16.11 -13.79
CA GLY A 178 6.00 -16.95 -14.60
C GLY A 178 5.23 -17.87 -15.54
N GLU A 179 4.16 -18.52 -15.08
CA GLU A 179 3.32 -19.39 -15.91
C GLU A 179 2.60 -18.63 -17.03
N VAL A 180 2.02 -17.46 -16.73
CA VAL A 180 1.33 -16.64 -17.74
C VAL A 180 2.31 -16.18 -18.81
N LEU A 181 3.44 -15.59 -18.43
CA LEU A 181 4.43 -15.08 -19.38
C LEU A 181 5.09 -16.18 -20.22
N ASN A 182 5.26 -17.40 -19.70
CA ASN A 182 5.79 -18.53 -20.46
C ASN A 182 4.74 -19.25 -21.34
N SER A 183 3.45 -19.11 -21.03
CA SER A 183 2.39 -19.84 -21.75
C SER A 183 2.24 -19.42 -23.23
N SER A 184 2.70 -18.22 -23.57
CA SER A 184 2.64 -17.66 -24.93
C SER A 184 3.89 -17.92 -25.78
N GLN A 185 4.92 -18.55 -25.21
CA GLN A 185 6.13 -18.96 -25.95
C GLN A 185 5.98 -20.32 -26.66
N LYS A 186 4.78 -20.92 -26.70
CA LYS A 186 4.48 -22.16 -27.42
C LYS A 186 3.78 -21.90 -28.74
#